data_AF-F5A6C4-F1
#
_entry.id   AF-F5A6C4-F1
#
_cell.length_a   1.000
_cell.length_b   1.000
_cell.length_c   1.000
_cell.angle_alpha   90.00
_cell.angle_beta   90.00
_cell.angle_gamma   90.00
#
_symmetry.space_group_name_H-M   'P 1'
#
loop_
_entity.id
_entity.type
_entity.pdbx_description
1 polymer ?
#
loop_
_entity_poly.entity_id
_entity_poly.type
_entity_poly.pdbx_seq_one_letter_code
_entity_poly.pdbx_strand_id
1 'polypeptide(L)'
;MLRVLVLSVLVVAALGHLPRPKPPQPGCNYYCTKPEGPNKGAKYCCGPEFLPLIREEKHNGFCPPPLKDCTRILPPQVCPHDGHCPINQKCCFDICLDLHTCKPAHFYIN
;
A
#
# COMPACT_ATOMS: atom_id res chain seq x y z
N MET A 1 -27.00 30.98 23.68
CA MET A 1 -27.65 30.20 22.59
C MET A 1 -26.84 30.30 21.29
N LEU A 2 -26.52 31.51 20.79
CA LEU A 2 -25.72 31.71 19.57
C LEU A 2 -24.31 31.06 19.60
N ARG A 3 -23.59 31.15 20.74
CA ARG A 3 -22.26 30.51 20.89
C ARG A 3 -22.28 28.98 20.79
N VAL A 4 -23.35 28.35 21.26
CA VAL A 4 -23.51 26.88 21.22
C VAL A 4 -23.78 26.44 19.79
N LEU A 5 -24.61 27.19 19.05
CA LEU A 5 -24.88 26.97 17.63
C LEU A 5 -23.63 27.14 16.75
N VAL A 6 -22.79 28.14 17.03
CA VAL A 6 -21.53 28.34 16.28
C VAL A 6 -20.56 27.19 16.53
N LEU A 7 -20.42 26.74 17.78
CA LEU A 7 -19.56 25.59 18.11
C LEU A 7 -20.06 24.29 17.47
N SER A 8 -21.37 24.05 17.44
CA SER A 8 -21.93 22.86 16.79
C SER A 8 -21.72 22.88 15.28
N VAL A 9 -21.87 24.04 14.62
CA VAL A 9 -21.64 24.17 13.17
C VAL A 9 -20.17 23.95 12.83
N LEU A 10 -19.23 24.45 13.64
CA LEU A 10 -17.80 24.24 13.44
C LEU A 10 -17.38 22.78 13.60
N VAL A 11 -17.95 22.06 14.58
CA VAL A 11 -17.68 20.62 14.78
C VAL A 11 -18.19 19.80 13.60
N VAL A 12 -19.39 20.10 13.08
CA VAL A 12 -19.96 19.40 11.92
C VAL A 12 -19.16 19.69 10.65
N ALA A 13 -18.70 20.93 10.45
CA ALA A 13 -17.84 21.29 9.33
C ALA A 13 -16.49 20.56 9.41
N ALA A 14 -15.87 20.48 10.59
CA ALA A 14 -14.60 19.77 10.78
C ALA A 14 -14.73 18.25 10.52
N LEU A 15 -15.86 17.63 10.90
CA LEU A 15 -16.12 16.21 10.64
C LEU A 15 -16.39 15.92 9.15
N GLY A 16 -16.90 16.89 8.38
CA GLY A 16 -17.14 16.76 6.94
C GLY A 16 -15.87 16.74 6.06
N HIS A 17 -14.72 17.15 6.61
CA HIS A 17 -13.45 17.20 5.90
C HIS A 17 -12.56 15.98 6.12
N LEU A 18 -13.02 14.99 6.91
CA LEU A 18 -12.29 13.73 7.00
C LEU A 18 -12.31 13.05 5.61
N PRO A 19 -11.15 12.73 5.02
CA PRO A 19 -11.12 12.02 3.74
C PRO A 19 -11.88 10.72 3.90
N ARG A 20 -13.05 10.63 3.26
CA ARG A 20 -13.88 9.43 3.28
C ARG A 20 -13.03 8.30 2.69
N PRO A 21 -12.87 7.16 3.40
CA PRO A 21 -12.16 6.02 2.85
C PRO A 21 -12.81 5.66 1.52
N LYS A 22 -12.02 5.70 0.43
CA LYS A 22 -12.51 5.33 -0.89
C LYS A 22 -13.06 3.89 -0.77
N PRO A 23 -14.34 3.64 -1.13
CA PRO A 23 -14.90 2.30 -1.00
C PRO A 23 -14.01 1.31 -1.78
N PRO A 24 -13.89 0.05 -1.29
CA PRO A 24 -13.23 -1.03 -2.02
C PRO A 24 -13.73 -1.02 -3.48
N GLN A 25 -12.83 -0.90 -4.46
CA GLN A 25 -13.23 -0.95 -5.86
C GLN A 25 -13.74 -2.38 -6.16
N PRO A 26 -14.87 -2.55 -6.86
CA PRO A 26 -15.26 -3.84 -7.42
C PRO A 26 -14.11 -4.41 -8.25
N GLY A 27 -13.83 -5.71 -8.13
CA GLY A 27 -12.74 -6.36 -8.86
C GLY A 27 -11.36 -6.26 -8.19
N CYS A 28 -11.31 -6.33 -6.85
CA CYS A 28 -10.06 -6.39 -6.12
C CYS A 28 -10.01 -7.59 -5.17
N ASN A 29 -9.03 -8.46 -5.37
CA ASN A 29 -8.79 -9.66 -4.59
C ASN A 29 -7.94 -9.39 -3.34
N TYR A 30 -7.05 -8.39 -3.40
CA TYR A 30 -6.17 -8.04 -2.28
C TYR A 30 -6.11 -6.55 -2.01
N TYR A 31 -6.29 -6.19 -0.74
CA TYR A 31 -6.15 -4.83 -0.24
C TYR A 31 -4.90 -4.70 0.62
N CYS A 32 -4.02 -3.79 0.23
CA CYS A 32 -2.80 -3.47 0.97
C CYS A 32 -2.91 -2.10 1.63
N THR A 33 -2.06 -1.88 2.62
CA THR A 33 -1.90 -0.58 3.29
C THR A 33 -0.56 0.02 2.88
N LYS A 34 -0.55 1.31 2.55
CA LYS A 34 0.69 2.03 2.22
C LYS A 34 1.53 2.25 3.50
N PRO A 35 2.74 1.70 3.60
CA PRO A 35 3.55 1.81 4.82
C PRO A 35 4.24 3.18 4.95
N GLU A 36 4.46 3.87 3.83
CA GLU A 36 5.22 5.12 3.73
C GLU A 36 4.77 5.99 2.54
N GLY A 37 5.39 7.15 2.37
CA GLY A 37 5.06 8.12 1.33
C GLY A 37 3.90 9.07 1.70
N PRO A 38 3.50 9.97 0.77
CA PRO A 38 2.46 10.99 1.02
C PRO A 38 1.10 10.42 1.42
N ASN A 39 0.82 9.16 1.03
CA ASN A 39 -0.44 8.47 1.27
C ASN A 39 -0.33 7.36 2.32
N LYS A 40 0.65 7.44 3.25
CA LYS A 40 0.84 6.46 4.33
C LYS A 40 -0.48 6.17 5.06
N GLY A 41 -0.76 4.89 5.29
CA GLY A 41 -1.97 4.41 5.95
C GLY A 41 -3.19 4.26 5.03
N ALA A 42 -3.15 4.81 3.81
CA ALA A 42 -4.24 4.61 2.86
C ALA A 42 -4.29 3.14 2.41
N LYS A 43 -5.51 2.59 2.35
CA LYS A 43 -5.77 1.29 1.73
C LYS A 43 -5.87 1.44 0.22
N TYR A 44 -5.34 0.46 -0.51
CA TYR A 44 -5.41 0.44 -1.96
C TYR A 44 -5.49 -1.00 -2.48
N CYS A 45 -5.99 -1.17 -3.71
CA CYS A 45 -6.02 -2.47 -4.36
C CYS A 45 -4.61 -2.85 -4.82
N CYS A 46 -4.06 -3.93 -4.28
CA CYS A 46 -2.73 -4.45 -4.63
C CYS A 46 -2.78 -5.82 -5.31
N GLY A 47 -3.97 -6.41 -5.46
CA GLY A 47 -4.21 -7.60 -6.25
C GLY A 47 -5.53 -7.43 -7.00
N PRO A 48 -5.51 -7.05 -8.28
CA PRO A 48 -6.73 -6.91 -9.09
C PRO A 48 -7.42 -8.27 -9.28
N GLU A 49 -8.66 -8.27 -9.77
CA GLU A 49 -9.52 -9.46 -9.89
C GLU A 49 -8.90 -10.65 -10.64
N PHE A 50 -8.05 -10.36 -11.64
CA PHE A 50 -7.38 -11.40 -12.42
C PHE A 50 -6.23 -12.08 -11.67
N LEU A 51 -5.78 -11.54 -10.54
CA LEU A 51 -4.71 -12.12 -9.76
C LEU A 51 -5.29 -13.24 -8.86
N PRO A 52 -4.80 -14.49 -8.97
CA PRO A 52 -5.39 -15.60 -8.23
C PRO A 52 -5.24 -15.41 -6.73
N LEU A 53 -6.31 -15.75 -6.00
CA LEU A 53 -6.29 -15.87 -4.55
C LEU A 53 -5.50 -17.12 -4.16
N ILE A 54 -4.29 -16.91 -3.66
CA ILE A 54 -3.42 -17.96 -3.11
C ILE A 54 -3.15 -17.67 -1.63
N ARG A 55 -2.62 -18.67 -0.91
CA ARG A 55 -2.26 -18.51 0.49
C ARG A 55 -1.16 -17.45 0.63
N GLU A 56 -1.28 -16.63 1.67
CA GLU A 56 -0.19 -15.74 2.05
C GLU A 56 1.03 -16.55 2.47
N GLU A 57 2.14 -16.27 1.81
CA GLU A 57 3.45 -16.83 2.12
C GLU A 57 4.39 -15.71 2.51
N LYS A 58 5.41 -16.07 3.29
CA LYS A 58 6.49 -15.17 3.70
C LYS A 58 7.81 -15.81 3.30
N HIS A 59 8.52 -15.17 2.38
CA HIS A 59 9.86 -15.61 1.99
C HIS A 59 10.91 -15.10 2.96
N ASN A 60 12.03 -15.82 3.03
CA ASN A 60 13.18 -15.46 3.85
C ASN A 60 13.81 -14.13 3.41
N GLY A 61 14.53 -13.48 4.32
CA GLY A 61 15.20 -12.19 4.08
C GLY A 61 14.29 -10.98 4.30
N PHE A 62 14.76 -9.82 3.85
CA PHE A 62 14.17 -8.51 4.07
C PHE A 62 13.98 -7.75 2.76
N CYS A 63 13.05 -6.80 2.77
CA CYS A 63 12.90 -5.88 1.65
C CYS A 63 14.18 -5.06 1.49
N PRO A 64 14.65 -4.83 0.26
CA PRO A 64 15.78 -3.96 0.01
C PRO A 64 15.45 -2.52 0.47
N PRO A 65 16.47 -1.70 0.77
CA PRO A 65 16.25 -0.28 1.03
C PRO A 65 15.55 0.38 -0.18
N PRO A 66 14.75 1.44 0.04
CA PRO A 66 14.12 2.19 -1.04
C PRO A 66 15.15 2.66 -2.08
N LEU A 67 14.72 2.70 -3.35
CA LEU A 67 15.55 3.22 -4.43
C LEU A 67 15.84 4.71 -4.17
N LYS A 68 17.11 5.11 -4.35
CA LYS A 68 17.53 6.52 -4.23
C LYS A 68 16.93 7.38 -5.34
N ASP A 69 16.88 6.83 -6.54
CA ASP A 69 16.32 7.46 -7.74
C ASP A 69 15.25 6.58 -8.37
N CYS A 70 14.20 7.19 -8.91
CA CYS A 70 13.10 6.48 -9.57
C CYS A 70 13.41 6.08 -11.02
N THR A 71 14.63 5.61 -11.28
CA THR A 71 15.08 5.16 -12.60
C THR A 71 14.87 3.65 -12.73
N ARG A 72 13.99 3.23 -13.64
CA ARG A 72 13.78 1.82 -13.97
C ARG A 72 13.85 1.61 -15.47
N ILE A 73 14.48 0.50 -15.85
CA ILE A 73 14.56 0.06 -17.25
C ILE A 73 13.34 -0.81 -17.60
N LEU A 74 12.83 -1.61 -16.64
CA LEU A 74 11.71 -2.53 -16.85
C LEU A 74 10.58 -2.30 -15.84
N PRO A 75 9.32 -2.54 -16.25
CA PRO A 75 8.18 -2.51 -15.34
C PRO A 75 8.30 -3.64 -14.31
N PRO A 76 8.17 -3.35 -13.01
CA PRO A 76 8.26 -4.39 -11.98
C PRO A 76 6.97 -5.22 -11.90
N GLN A 77 7.09 -6.44 -11.37
CA GLN A 77 5.94 -7.28 -11.08
C GLN A 77 5.21 -6.75 -9.83
N VAL A 78 3.91 -6.46 -9.96
CA VAL A 78 3.05 -6.07 -8.84
C VAL A 78 2.70 -7.32 -8.01
N CYS A 79 2.64 -7.17 -6.69
CA CYS A 79 2.31 -8.26 -5.78
C CYS A 79 1.49 -7.75 -4.59
N PRO A 80 0.62 -8.61 -4.02
CA PRO A 80 -0.03 -8.35 -2.75
C PRO A 80 0.73 -8.92 -1.55
N HIS A 81 1.51 -9.99 -1.73
CA HIS A 81 2.34 -10.64 -0.71
C HIS A 81 3.42 -11.52 -1.35
N ASP A 82 4.35 -12.09 -0.56
CA ASP A 82 5.54 -12.80 -1.08
C ASP A 82 5.18 -14.00 -1.95
N GLY A 83 4.10 -14.73 -1.64
CA GLY A 83 3.64 -15.89 -2.43
C GLY A 83 3.37 -15.61 -3.93
N HIS A 84 3.21 -14.35 -4.35
CA HIS A 84 3.09 -13.98 -5.78
C HIS A 84 4.44 -13.63 -6.43
N CYS A 85 5.53 -13.70 -5.67
CA CYS A 85 6.88 -13.44 -6.12
C CYS A 85 7.68 -14.75 -6.25
N PRO A 86 8.79 -14.75 -7.02
CA PRO A 86 9.76 -15.84 -6.95
C PRO A 86 10.29 -16.04 -5.51
N ILE A 87 10.69 -17.28 -5.17
CA ILE A 87 11.12 -17.69 -3.81
C ILE A 87 12.29 -16.85 -3.24
N ASN A 88 13.11 -16.25 -4.11
CA ASN A 88 14.25 -15.40 -3.76
C ASN A 88 13.91 -13.89 -3.75
N GLN A 89 12.63 -13.56 -3.83
CA GLN A 89 12.12 -12.20 -3.85
C GLN A 89 11.11 -11.98 -2.73
N LYS A 90 10.90 -10.71 -2.39
CA LYS A 90 9.89 -10.27 -1.42
C LYS A 90 8.97 -9.25 -2.05
N CYS A 91 7.73 -9.24 -1.59
CA CYS A 91 6.75 -8.25 -1.96
C CYS A 91 6.95 -6.99 -1.10
N CYS A 92 7.46 -5.93 -1.72
CA CYS A 92 7.97 -4.77 -1.02
C CYS A 92 7.34 -3.49 -1.56
N PHE A 93 7.05 -2.54 -0.68
CA PHE A 93 6.52 -1.27 -1.10
C PHE A 93 7.51 -0.52 -1.98
N ASP A 94 6.99 0.11 -3.02
CA ASP A 94 7.75 0.89 -3.97
C ASP A 94 7.32 2.33 -3.94
N ILE A 95 8.10 3.18 -3.27
CA ILE A 95 7.80 4.60 -3.09
C ILE A 95 7.68 5.37 -4.41
N CYS A 96 8.38 4.92 -5.46
CA CYS A 96 8.35 5.59 -6.76
C CYS A 96 7.06 5.28 -7.53
N LEU A 97 6.42 4.15 -7.25
CA LEU A 97 5.18 3.71 -7.89
C LEU A 97 3.96 3.78 -6.97
N ASP A 98 4.17 4.04 -5.68
CA ASP A 98 3.14 4.09 -4.65
C ASP A 98 2.33 2.77 -4.55
N LEU A 99 3.00 1.63 -4.78
CA LEU A 99 2.44 0.27 -4.79
C LEU A 99 3.47 -0.82 -4.42
N HIS A 100 3.03 -2.02 -4.05
CA HIS A 100 3.90 -3.16 -3.72
C HIS A 100 4.36 -3.92 -4.97
N THR A 101 5.65 -4.22 -5.05
CA THR A 101 6.29 -4.94 -6.16
C THR A 101 7.24 -6.02 -5.66
N CYS A 102 7.45 -7.05 -6.47
CA CYS A 102 8.45 -8.06 -6.19
C CYS A 102 9.86 -7.48 -6.35
N LYS A 103 10.68 -7.60 -5.30
CA LYS A 103 12.06 -7.13 -5.25
C LYS A 103 12.99 -8.23 -4.74
N PRO A 104 14.27 -8.27 -5.16
CA PRO A 104 15.24 -9.23 -4.63
C PRO A 104 15.28 -9.21 -3.10
N ALA A 105 15.25 -10.38 -2.47
CA ALA A 105 15.37 -10.50 -1.02
C ALA A 105 16.78 -10.12 -0.58
N HIS A 106 16.89 -9.28 0.44
CA HIS A 106 18.16 -8.95 1.09
C HIS A 106 18.36 -9.81 2.34
N PHE A 107 19.53 -10.42 2.46
CA PHE A 107 19.86 -11.32 3.57
C PHE A 107 20.90 -10.73 4.54
N TYR A 108 21.15 -9.42 4.46
CA TYR A 108 22.15 -8.78 5.31
C TYR A 108 21.84 -9.04 6.79
N ILE A 109 22.83 -9.65 7.45
CA ILE A 109 22.96 -9.76 8.89
C ILE A 109 23.63 -8.45 9.30
N ASN A 110 22.90 -7.57 9.99
CA ASN A 110 23.59 -6.56 10.80
C ASN A 110 24.15 -7.25 12.05
#